data_AF-Q71HU7-F1
#
_entry.id   AF-Q71HU7-F1
#
_cell.length_a   1.000
_cell.length_b   1.000
_cell.length_c   1.000
_cell.angle_alpha   90.00
_cell.angle_beta   90.00
_cell.angle_gamma   90.00
#
_symmetry.space_group_name_H-M   'P 1'
#
loop_
_entity.id
_entity.type
_entity.pdbx_description
1 polymer ?
#
loop_
_entity_poly.entity_id
_entity_poly.type
_entity_poly.pdbx_seq_one_letter_code
_entity_poly.pdbx_strand_id
1 'polypeptide(L)'
;FDGTVEIISIAREAGERTKIAVKSNDPNIDPVGTCVGPRGSRVQNVVNELGGENIDIVQYEEDPSDYIANALNPAEVIAVQFEDEDDERKAFVIV
;
A
#
# COMPACT_ATOMS: atom_id res chain seq x y z
N PHE A 1 19.91 -2.41 -6.33
CA PHE A 1 18.51 -2.74 -6.62
C PHE A 1 18.27 -2.47 -8.09
N ASP A 2 17.46 -3.29 -8.75
CA ASP A 2 17.31 -3.39 -10.22
C ASP A 2 16.03 -2.70 -10.76
N GLY A 3 15.20 -2.12 -9.88
CA GLY A 3 13.97 -1.43 -10.26
C GLY A 3 12.81 -2.36 -10.57
N THR A 4 12.91 -3.66 -10.26
CA THR A 4 11.83 -4.62 -10.51
C THR A 4 10.58 -4.32 -9.69
N VAL A 5 10.76 -3.87 -8.45
CA VAL A 5 9.69 -3.35 -7.58
C VAL A 5 10.02 -1.92 -7.19
N GLU A 6 9.04 -1.04 -7.35
CA GLU A 6 9.15 0.39 -7.07
C GLU A 6 8.21 0.79 -5.93
N ILE A 7 8.67 1.72 -5.08
CA ILE A 7 7.84 2.39 -4.08
C ILE A 7 7.21 3.60 -4.76
N ILE A 8 5.88 3.60 -4.88
CA ILE A 8 5.13 4.65 -5.57
C ILE A 8 4.80 5.80 -4.62
N SER A 9 4.40 5.50 -3.39
CA SER A 9 4.12 6.51 -2.38
C SER A 9 4.22 5.97 -0.96
N ILE A 10 4.40 6.89 -0.01
CA ILE A 10 4.50 6.60 1.41
C ILE A 10 3.68 7.62 2.21
N ALA A 11 2.92 7.13 3.18
CA ALA A 11 2.28 7.93 4.21
C ALA A 11 2.75 7.41 5.57
N ARG A 12 3.30 8.29 6.42
CA ARG A 12 3.95 7.89 7.66
C ARG A 12 3.58 8.78 8.83
N GLU A 13 3.10 8.14 9.89
CA GLU A 13 2.93 8.68 11.23
C GLU A 13 3.98 7.98 12.13
N ALA A 14 5.10 8.67 12.36
CA ALA A 14 6.29 8.07 12.95
C ALA A 14 6.02 7.51 14.36
N GLY A 15 6.45 6.27 14.60
CA GLY A 15 6.23 5.54 15.85
C GLY A 15 4.84 4.91 15.98
N GLU A 16 3.94 5.14 15.03
CA GLU A 16 2.59 4.57 15.04
C GLU A 16 2.35 3.66 13.83
N ARG A 17 2.25 4.27 12.63
CA ARG A 17 1.90 3.54 11.41
C ARG A 17 2.50 4.18 10.15
N THR A 18 3.01 3.32 9.27
CA THR A 18 3.39 3.65 7.90
C THR A 18 2.59 2.81 6.93
N LYS A 19 2.09 3.43 5.86
CA LYS A 19 1.57 2.76 4.67
C LYS A 19 2.49 3.02 3.49
N ILE A 20 2.86 1.95 2.79
CA ILE A 20 3.74 2.01 1.60
C ILE A 20 3.02 1.35 0.43
N ALA A 21 2.89 2.09 -0.67
CA ALA A 21 2.33 1.56 -1.91
C ALA A 21 3.46 1.16 -2.87
N VAL A 22 3.40 -0.07 -3.37
CA VAL A 22 4.42 -0.66 -4.23
C VAL A 22 3.84 -1.18 -5.54
N LYS A 23 4.61 -1.10 -6.61
CA LYS A 23 4.27 -1.64 -7.94
C LYS A 23 5.41 -2.50 -8.47
N SER A 24 5.10 -3.54 -9.24
CA SER A 24 6.10 -4.32 -9.98
C SER A 24 6.14 -3.87 -11.44
N ASN A 25 7.35 -3.74 -11.99
CA ASN A 25 7.58 -3.56 -13.42
C ASN A 25 7.59 -4.90 -14.19
N ASP A 26 7.62 -6.03 -13.47
CA ASP A 26 7.46 -7.37 -14.02
C ASP A 26 6.10 -7.95 -13.60
N PRO A 27 5.19 -8.28 -14.54
CA PRO A 27 3.87 -8.82 -14.22
C PRO A 27 3.91 -10.21 -13.56
N ASN A 28 5.05 -10.91 -13.59
CA ASN A 28 5.21 -12.21 -12.92
C ASN A 28 5.67 -12.09 -11.46
N ILE A 29 5.88 -10.86 -10.98
CA ILE A 29 6.39 -10.59 -9.64
C ILE A 29 5.31 -9.89 -8.83
N ASP A 30 4.95 -10.50 -7.70
CA ASP A 30 4.12 -9.88 -6.67
C ASP A 30 4.95 -8.83 -5.90
N PRO A 31 4.64 -7.53 -6.02
CA PRO A 31 5.39 -6.49 -5.34
C PRO A 31 5.21 -6.54 -3.82
N VAL A 32 4.02 -6.89 -3.31
CA VAL A 32 3.73 -6.95 -1.87
C VAL A 32 4.49 -8.10 -1.24
N GLY A 33 4.35 -9.31 -1.79
CA GLY A 33 5.06 -10.50 -1.30
C GLY A 33 6.58 -10.34 -1.33
N THR A 34 7.10 -9.65 -2.35
CA THR A 34 8.53 -9.34 -2.46
C THR A 34 9.02 -8.43 -1.33
N CYS A 35 8.24 -7.42 -0.95
CA CYS A 35 8.56 -6.50 0.15
C CYS A 35 8.34 -7.12 1.54
N VAL A 36 7.31 -7.95 1.71
CA VAL A 36 7.01 -8.66 2.97
C VAL A 36 8.06 -9.74 3.24
N GLY A 37 8.45 -10.50 2.21
CA GLY A 37 9.41 -11.60 2.28
C GLY A 37 8.85 -12.85 2.98
N PRO A 38 9.64 -13.94 3.03
CA PRO A 38 9.21 -15.20 3.62
C PRO A 38 8.75 -15.01 5.06
N ARG A 39 7.47 -15.33 5.34
CA ARG A 39 6.83 -15.16 6.67
C ARG A 39 6.98 -13.75 7.26
N GLY A 40 7.03 -12.72 6.43
CA GLY A 40 7.17 -11.33 6.90
C GLY A 40 8.58 -10.91 7.31
N SER A 41 9.60 -11.75 7.06
CA SER A 41 10.96 -11.50 7.55
C SER A 41 11.57 -10.18 7.10
N ARG A 42 11.26 -9.71 5.88
CA ARG A 42 11.82 -8.45 5.35
C ARG A 42 11.16 -7.24 6.01
N VAL A 43 9.83 -7.20 6.03
CA VAL A 43 9.09 -6.10 6.67
C VAL A 43 9.34 -6.07 8.19
N GLN A 44 9.44 -7.22 8.84
CA GLN A 44 9.70 -7.29 10.28
C GLN A 44 11.06 -6.68 10.67
N ASN A 45 12.08 -6.81 9.83
CA ASN A 45 13.37 -6.14 10.07
C ASN A 45 13.22 -4.62 10.08
N VAL A 46 12.39 -4.07 9.19
CA VAL A 46 12.11 -2.63 9.15
C VAL A 46 11.27 -2.20 10.35
N VAL A 47 10.24 -2.96 10.71
CA VAL A 47 9.42 -2.72 11.92
C VAL A 47 10.31 -2.69 13.16
N ASN A 48 11.23 -3.64 13.31
CA ASN A 48 12.15 -3.71 14.44
C ASN A 48 13.09 -2.48 14.49
N GLU A 49 13.62 -2.06 13.33
CA GLU A 49 14.48 -0.87 13.22
C GLU A 49 13.72 0.42 13.55
N LEU A 50 12.41 0.47 13.22
CA LEU A 50 11.52 1.59 13.52
C LEU A 50 10.87 1.49 14.90
N GLY A 51 11.39 0.66 15.81
CA GLY A 51 10.93 0.59 17.19
C GLY A 51 9.53 0.00 17.37
N GLY A 52 9.07 -0.84 16.44
CA GLY A 52 7.76 -1.48 16.49
C GLY A 52 6.65 -0.72 15.75
N GLU A 53 7.00 0.31 14.98
CA GLU A 53 6.04 1.02 14.10
C GLU A 53 5.33 0.03 13.16
N ASN A 54 4.00 0.09 13.06
CA ASN A 54 3.24 -0.81 12.18
C ASN A 54 3.47 -0.41 10.72
N ILE A 55 3.79 -1.37 9.85
CA ILE A 55 4.01 -1.10 8.43
C ILE A 55 3.04 -1.94 7.60
N ASP A 56 2.15 -1.26 6.88
CA ASP A 56 1.29 -1.89 5.88
C ASP A 56 1.90 -1.66 4.49
N ILE A 57 2.10 -2.75 3.75
CA ILE A 57 2.55 -2.70 2.35
C ILE A 57 1.37 -3.06 1.48
N VAL A 58 0.99 -2.18 0.57
CA VAL A 58 -0.18 -2.32 -0.30
C VAL A 58 0.24 -2.25 -1.77
N GLN A 59 -0.51 -2.93 -2.62
CA GLN A 59 -0.29 -2.84 -4.06
C GLN A 59 -0.84 -1.51 -4.57
N TYR A 60 -0.01 -0.75 -5.28
CA TYR A 60 -0.46 0.40 -6.04
C TYR A 60 -1.20 -0.07 -7.29
N GLU A 61 -2.34 0.55 -7.56
CA GLU A 61 -3.11 0.37 -8.78
C GLU A 61 -3.23 1.71 -9.52
N GLU A 62 -3.29 1.65 -10.84
CA GLU A 62 -3.50 2.86 -11.66
C GLU A 62 -4.95 3.36 -11.54
N ASP A 63 -5.90 2.45 -11.36
CA ASP A 63 -7.28 2.81 -11.05
C ASP A 63 -7.36 3.38 -9.61
N PRO A 64 -7.83 4.63 -9.44
CA PRO A 64 -7.91 5.26 -8.12
C PRO A 64 -8.81 4.51 -7.14
N SER A 65 -9.88 3.87 -7.61
CA SER A 65 -10.83 3.11 -6.77
C SER A 65 -10.14 1.91 -6.16
N ASP A 66 -9.43 1.13 -6.99
CA ASP A 66 -8.70 -0.05 -6.55
C ASP A 66 -7.53 0.35 -5.63
N TYR A 67 -6.85 1.46 -5.93
CA TYR A 67 -5.78 1.93 -5.07
C TYR A 67 -6.28 2.41 -3.70
N ILE A 68 -7.39 3.17 -3.66
CA ILE A 68 -8.04 3.58 -2.40
C ILE A 68 -8.49 2.36 -1.59
N ALA A 69 -9.09 1.36 -2.24
CA ALA A 69 -9.50 0.13 -1.58
C ALA A 69 -8.30 -0.61 -0.96
N ASN A 70 -7.21 -0.76 -1.71
CA ASN A 70 -5.97 -1.36 -1.22
C ASN A 70 -5.35 -0.56 -0.07
N ALA A 71 -5.35 0.78 -0.15
CA ALA A 71 -4.80 1.65 0.89
C ALA A 71 -5.52 1.51 2.23
N LEU A 72 -6.81 1.16 2.23
CA LEU A 72 -7.63 0.96 3.42
C LEU A 72 -7.49 -0.43 4.06
N ASN A 73 -6.70 -1.33 3.47
CA ASN A 73 -6.36 -2.59 4.09
C ASN A 73 -5.85 -2.36 5.55
N PRO A 74 -6.37 -3.10 6.55
CA PRO A 74 -7.12 -4.36 6.46
C PRO A 74 -8.65 -4.26 6.41
N ALA A 75 -9.25 -3.06 6.28
CA ALA A 75 -10.70 -2.95 6.14
C ALA A 75 -11.18 -3.57 4.82
N GLU A 76 -12.31 -4.28 4.84
CA GLU A 76 -12.96 -4.77 3.63
C GLU A 76 -13.76 -3.62 2.99
N VAL A 77 -13.42 -3.25 1.76
CA VAL A 77 -14.08 -2.17 1.02
C VAL A 77 -15.12 -2.76 0.07
N ILE A 78 -16.37 -2.31 0.19
CA ILE A 78 -17.49 -2.71 -0.66
C ILE A 78 -17.55 -1.82 -1.92
N ALA A 79 -17.34 -0.51 -1.77
CA ALA A 79 -17.37 0.43 -2.89
C ALA A 79 -16.58 1.71 -2.59
N VAL A 80 -16.05 2.33 -3.65
CA VAL A 80 -15.48 3.68 -3.66
C VAL A 80 -16.30 4.53 -4.60
N GLN A 81 -16.76 5.69 -4.15
CA GLN A 81 -17.61 6.61 -4.92
C GLN A 81 -16.94 7.99 -4.95
N PHE A 82 -16.73 8.53 -6.15
CA PHE A 82 -16.19 9.88 -6.34
C PHE A 82 -17.35 10.88 -6.41
N GLU A 83 -17.20 12.04 -5.75
CA GLU A 83 -18.24 13.10 -5.74
C GLU A 83 -18.36 13.82 -7.08
N ASP A 84 -17.22 14.02 -7.74
CA ASP A 84 -17.09 14.75 -9.00
C ASP A 84 -16.14 13.97 -9.91
N GLU A 85 -16.50 13.80 -11.18
CA GLU A 85 -15.64 13.14 -12.17
C GLU A 85 -14.36 13.95 -12.42
N ASP A 86 -14.38 15.26 -12.16
CA ASP A 86 -13.22 16.14 -12.36
C ASP A 86 -12.35 16.33 -11.08
N ASP A 87 -12.83 15.94 -9.88
CA ASP A 87 -12.09 16.03 -8.60
C ASP A 87 -11.96 14.66 -7.91
N GLU A 88 -11.06 13.84 -8.45
CA GLU A 88 -10.73 12.51 -7.92
C GLU A 88 -10.04 12.52 -6.53
N ARG A 89 -9.83 13.69 -5.93
CA ARG A 89 -9.15 13.81 -4.62
C ARG A 89 -10.09 13.63 -3.44
N LYS A 90 -11.38 13.44 -3.70
CA LYS A 90 -12.40 13.14 -2.68
C LYS A 90 -13.19 11.90 -3.08
N ALA A 91 -13.30 10.97 -2.14
CA ALA A 91 -14.08 9.76 -2.32
C ALA A 91 -14.83 9.40 -1.04
N PHE A 92 -16.04 8.86 -1.21
CA PHE A 92 -16.77 8.14 -0.17
C PHE A 92 -16.47 6.66 -0.29
N VAL A 93 -16.08 6.04 0.81
CA VAL A 93 -15.80 4.60 0.87
C VAL A 93 -16.86 3.92 1.72
N ILE A 94 -17.43 2.85 1.18
CA ILE A 94 -18.38 1.96 1.85
C ILE A 94 -17.63 0.70 2.25
N VAL A 95 -17.71 0.34 3.54
CA VAL A 95 -17.11 -0.86 4.14
C VAL A 95 -18.18 -1.76 4.75
#